data_AF-A0A0H2MFG4-F1
#
_entry.id   AF-A0A0H2MFG4-F1
#
_cell.length_a   1.000
_cell.length_b   1.000
_cell.length_c   1.000
_cell.angle_alpha   90.00
_cell.angle_beta   90.00
_cell.angle_gamma   90.00
#
_symmetry.space_group_name_H-M   'P 1'
#
loop_
_entity.id
_entity.type
_entity.pdbx_description
1 polymer ?
#
loop_
_entity_poly.entity_id
_entity_poly.type
_entity_poly.pdbx_seq_one_letter_code
_entity_poly.pdbx_strand_id
1 'polypeptide(L)'
;MDNYFRQSFFSLDPVSCLSLADHMEAHAKVLRRHAETIDADRTAGLRKQMRIKRASKLAHAQSKTGSTDRSSVFSAAMAFRLPIEVVKANFERLQKKQAQKDLIARNKKIISLSRQGHSSRTIGRHFGISHTTVLKILKGV
;
A
#
# COMPACT_ATOMS: atom_id res chain seq x y z
N MET A 1 15.20 23.31 30.18
CA MET A 1 14.82 24.57 29.49
C MET A 1 13.68 25.16 30.32
N ASP A 2 13.75 26.25 31.07
CA ASP A 2 14.48 27.51 30.87
C ASP A 2 14.45 28.41 32.12
N ASN A 3 15.39 28.27 33.06
CA ASN A 3 15.65 29.34 34.05
C ASN A 3 16.70 30.34 33.52
N TYR A 4 17.66 29.86 32.72
CA TYR A 4 18.65 30.70 32.03
C TYR A 4 18.02 31.59 30.95
N PHE A 5 17.15 31.05 30.11
CA PHE A 5 16.51 31.81 29.02
C PHE A 5 15.67 32.98 29.55
N ARG A 6 14.97 32.78 30.67
CA ARG A 6 14.23 33.86 31.35
C ARG A 6 15.15 34.93 31.93
N GLN A 7 16.23 34.54 32.62
CA GLN A 7 17.16 35.52 33.22
C GLN A 7 17.89 36.36 32.15
N SER A 8 18.25 35.77 31.01
CA SER A 8 18.90 36.49 29.90
C SER A 8 17.95 37.45 29.16
N PHE A 9 16.64 37.13 29.10
CA PHE A 9 15.64 38.00 28.48
C PHE A 9 15.41 39.31 29.26
N PHE A 10 15.48 39.26 30.59
CA PHE A 10 15.30 40.46 31.44
C PHE A 10 16.55 41.36 31.52
N SER A 11 17.71 40.91 31.02
CA SER A 11 18.94 41.70 30.92
C SER A 11 19.18 42.33 29.54
N LEU A 12 18.36 42.02 28.55
CA LEU A 12 18.47 42.55 27.20
C LEU A 12 17.80 43.92 27.13
N ASP A 13 18.47 44.88 26.50
CA ASP A 13 17.86 46.16 26.19
C ASP A 13 16.70 45.97 25.20
N PRO A 14 15.72 46.90 25.16
CA PRO A 14 14.52 46.75 24.34
C PRO A 14 14.81 46.54 22.84
N VAL A 15 15.92 47.08 22.32
CA VAL A 15 16.29 46.95 20.89
C VAL A 15 16.76 45.53 20.60
N SER A 16 17.56 44.96 21.49
CA SER A 16 18.01 43.57 21.37
C SER A 16 16.85 42.57 21.51
N CYS A 17 15.87 42.85 22.38
CA CYS A 17 14.64 42.06 22.49
C CYS A 17 13.82 42.06 21.18
N LEU A 18 13.68 43.22 20.55
CA LEU A 18 12.97 43.36 19.26
C LEU A 18 13.69 42.62 18.13
N SER A 19 15.01 42.79 18.03
CA SER A 19 15.84 42.08 17.03
C SER A 19 15.75 40.56 17.17
N LEU A 20 15.75 40.05 18.42
CA LEU A 20 15.56 38.63 18.69
C LEU A 20 14.16 38.16 18.29
N ALA A 21 13.11 38.95 18.57
CA ALA A 21 11.75 38.63 18.17
C ALA A 21 11.62 38.56 16.63
N ASP A 22 12.18 39.52 15.90
CA ASP A 22 12.20 39.54 14.44
C ASP A 22 12.94 38.32 13.87
N HIS A 23 14.08 37.97 14.47
CA HIS A 23 14.86 36.79 14.07
C HIS A 23 14.07 35.49 14.31
N MET A 24 13.42 35.36 15.47
CA MET A 24 12.56 34.21 15.77
C MET A 24 11.34 34.15 14.84
N GLU A 25 10.74 35.29 14.50
CA GLU A 25 9.64 35.36 13.54
C GLU A 25 10.10 34.93 12.14
N ALA A 26 11.28 35.36 11.70
CA ALA A 26 11.88 34.94 10.43
C ALA A 26 12.11 33.42 10.40
N HIS A 27 12.69 32.85 11.47
CA HIS A 27 12.86 31.40 11.59
C HIS A 27 11.52 30.65 11.59
N ALA A 28 10.51 31.16 12.31
CA ALA A 28 9.18 30.57 12.32
C ALA A 28 8.53 30.59 10.92
N LYS A 29 8.71 31.67 10.14
CA LYS A 29 8.25 31.75 8.74
C LYS A 29 8.93 30.70 7.86
N VAL A 30 10.24 30.49 8.01
CA VAL A 30 10.99 29.46 7.27
C VAL A 30 10.47 28.06 7.61
N LEU A 31 10.27 27.76 8.89
CA LEU A 31 9.74 26.47 9.34
C LEU A 31 8.33 26.19 8.80
N ARG A 32 7.45 27.21 8.73
CA ARG A 32 6.11 27.07 8.13
C ARG A 32 6.20 26.70 6.65
N ARG A 33 7.06 27.36 5.87
CA ARG A 33 7.26 27.04 4.45
C ARG A 33 7.79 25.62 4.24
N HIS A 34 8.69 25.16 5.11
CA HIS A 34 9.16 23.78 5.06
C HIS A 34 8.05 22.78 5.37
N ALA A 35 7.23 23.05 6.39
CA ALA A 35 6.08 22.21 6.71
C ALA A 35 5.09 22.11 5.52
N GLU A 36 4.76 23.24 4.89
CA GLU A 36 3.90 23.30 3.70
C GLU A 36 4.48 22.48 2.53
N THR A 37 5.80 22.55 2.32
CA THR A 37 6.49 21.79 1.26
C THR A 37 6.43 20.28 1.55
N ILE A 38 6.67 19.88 2.80
CA ILE A 38 6.60 18.47 3.22
C ILE A 38 5.18 17.93 3.04
N ASP A 39 4.15 18.70 3.37
CA ASP A 39 2.75 18.31 3.19
C ASP A 39 2.37 18.23 1.71
N ALA A 40 2.86 19.15 0.88
CA ALA A 40 2.68 19.10 -0.57
C ALA A 40 3.32 17.83 -1.17
N ASP A 41 4.54 17.50 -0.77
CA ASP A 41 5.24 16.29 -1.22
C ASP A 41 4.54 15.01 -0.75
N ARG A 42 4.08 14.98 0.50
CA ARG A 42 3.33 13.85 1.05
C ARG A 42 2.02 13.63 0.29
N THR A 43 1.27 14.70 0.04
CA THR A 43 0.01 14.61 -0.71
C THR A 43 0.24 14.21 -2.16
N ALA A 44 1.29 14.72 -2.82
CA ALA A 44 1.68 14.29 -4.16
C ALA A 44 2.07 12.80 -4.20
N GLY A 45 2.83 12.33 -3.21
CA GLY A 45 3.20 10.92 -3.05
C GLY A 45 1.98 10.00 -2.91
N LEU A 46 1.03 10.37 -2.05
CA LEU A 46 -0.23 9.63 -1.85
C LEU A 46 -1.06 9.58 -3.15
N ARG A 47 -1.17 10.69 -3.87
CA ARG A 47 -1.87 10.74 -5.17
C ARG A 47 -1.22 9.81 -6.19
N LYS A 48 0.11 9.81 -6.28
CA LYS A 48 0.87 8.90 -7.17
C LYS A 48 0.61 7.44 -6.82
N GLN A 49 0.67 7.08 -5.54
CA GLN A 49 0.40 5.71 -5.07
C GLN A 49 -1.03 5.26 -5.39
N MET A 50 -2.01 6.13 -5.18
CA MET A 50 -3.41 5.86 -5.51
C MET A 50 -3.61 5.65 -7.01
N ARG A 51 -2.92 6.44 -7.84
CA ARG A 51 -2.96 6.32 -9.31
C ARG A 51 -2.44 4.96 -9.76
N ILE A 52 -1.29 4.53 -9.24
CA ILE A 52 -0.69 3.22 -9.53
C ILE A 52 -1.63 2.08 -9.11
N LYS A 53 -2.23 2.19 -7.92
CA LYS A 53 -3.19 1.19 -7.41
C LYS A 53 -4.43 1.09 -8.29
N ARG A 54 -4.96 2.21 -8.78
CA ARG A 54 -6.12 2.24 -9.70
C ARG A 54 -5.77 1.63 -11.05
N ALA A 55 -4.62 2.00 -11.63
CA ALA A 55 -4.14 1.42 -12.89
C ALA A 55 -3.99 -0.10 -12.82
N SER A 56 -3.36 -0.60 -11.76
CA SER A 56 -3.15 -2.04 -11.59
C SER A 56 -4.46 -2.81 -11.42
N LYS A 57 -5.45 -2.21 -10.75
CA LYS A 57 -6.80 -2.79 -10.62
C LYS A 57 -7.53 -2.82 -11.97
N LEU A 58 -7.41 -1.77 -12.77
CA LEU A 58 -7.98 -1.72 -14.11
C LEU A 58 -7.39 -2.82 -15.00
N ALA A 59 -6.06 -2.94 -15.04
CA ALA A 59 -5.37 -3.99 -15.78
C ALA A 59 -5.84 -5.39 -15.35
N HIS A 60 -6.01 -5.62 -14.05
CA HIS A 60 -6.51 -6.89 -13.54
C HIS A 60 -7.98 -7.16 -13.89
N ALA A 61 -8.84 -6.14 -13.92
CA ALA A 61 -10.21 -6.29 -14.39
C ALA A 61 -10.25 -6.64 -15.89
N GLN A 62 -9.46 -5.95 -16.71
CA GLN A 62 -9.36 -6.19 -18.15
C GLN A 62 -8.81 -7.59 -18.48
N SER A 63 -7.79 -8.04 -17.75
CA SER A 63 -7.24 -9.40 -17.86
C SER A 63 -8.31 -10.45 -17.57
N LYS A 64 -9.14 -10.23 -16.54
CA LYS A 64 -10.26 -11.13 -16.22
C LYS A 64 -11.38 -11.16 -17.27
N THR A 65 -11.57 -10.08 -18.03
CA THR A 65 -12.57 -10.02 -19.11
C THR A 65 -12.08 -10.64 -20.42
N GLY A 66 -10.88 -11.24 -20.46
CA GLY A 66 -10.36 -11.97 -21.62
C GLY A 66 -9.29 -11.23 -22.42
N SER A 67 -8.92 -10.00 -22.03
CA SER A 67 -7.78 -9.31 -22.63
C SER A 67 -6.47 -9.96 -22.21
N THR A 68 -5.46 -9.96 -23.08
CA THR A 68 -4.13 -10.44 -22.68
C THR A 68 -3.54 -9.56 -21.57
N ASP A 69 -2.75 -10.15 -20.67
CA ASP A 69 -2.12 -9.43 -19.57
C ASP A 69 -1.25 -8.26 -20.07
N ARG A 70 -0.51 -8.48 -21.16
CA ARG A 70 0.32 -7.44 -21.79
C ARG A 70 -0.53 -6.26 -22.29
N SER A 71 -1.64 -6.53 -22.98
CA SER A 71 -2.54 -5.50 -23.48
C SER A 71 -3.22 -4.74 -22.33
N SER A 72 -3.64 -5.46 -21.29
CA SER A 72 -4.30 -4.89 -20.13
C SER A 72 -3.39 -3.95 -19.34
N VAL A 73 -2.13 -4.36 -19.12
CA VAL A 73 -1.12 -3.52 -18.46
C VAL A 73 -0.79 -2.29 -19.31
N PHE A 74 -0.62 -2.46 -20.62
CA PHE A 74 -0.35 -1.34 -21.53
C PHE A 74 -1.49 -0.32 -21.56
N SER A 75 -2.73 -0.79 -21.73
CA SER A 75 -3.94 0.06 -21.72
C SER A 75 -4.06 0.84 -20.42
N ALA A 76 -3.89 0.17 -19.27
CA ALA A 76 -3.94 0.84 -17.98
C ALA A 76 -2.80 1.85 -17.77
N ALA A 77 -1.58 1.54 -18.23
CA ALA A 77 -0.46 2.46 -18.16
C ALA A 77 -0.72 3.75 -18.94
N MET A 78 -1.28 3.62 -20.15
CA MET A 78 -1.67 4.77 -20.99
C MET A 78 -2.81 5.58 -20.35
N ALA A 79 -3.87 4.92 -19.88
CA ALA A 79 -5.02 5.58 -19.27
C ALA A 79 -4.66 6.43 -18.04
N PHE A 80 -3.69 5.97 -17.24
CA PHE A 80 -3.26 6.65 -16.03
C PHE A 80 -1.96 7.45 -16.19
N ARG A 81 -1.41 7.55 -17.41
CA ARG A 81 -0.14 8.22 -17.72
C ARG A 81 0.96 7.80 -16.74
N LEU A 82 1.19 6.49 -16.65
CA LEU A 82 2.20 5.89 -15.79
C LEU A 82 3.18 5.06 -16.63
N PRO A 83 4.44 4.92 -16.19
CA PRO A 83 5.36 3.98 -16.81
C PRO A 83 4.80 2.55 -16.77
N ILE A 84 4.98 1.82 -17.87
CA ILE A 84 4.42 0.48 -18.04
C ILE A 84 4.97 -0.47 -16.99
N GLU A 85 6.27 -0.35 -16.68
CA GLU A 85 7.01 -1.17 -15.72
C GLU A 85 6.43 -1.05 -14.31
N VAL A 86 6.03 0.16 -13.93
CA VAL A 86 5.45 0.44 -12.60
C VAL A 86 4.08 -0.22 -12.46
N VAL A 87 3.26 -0.16 -13.52
CA VAL A 87 1.94 -0.82 -13.54
C VAL A 87 2.11 -2.32 -13.58
N LYS A 88 3.04 -2.85 -14.39
CA LYS A 88 3.34 -4.28 -14.49
C LYS A 88 3.74 -4.88 -13.14
N ALA A 89 4.70 -4.27 -12.45
CA ALA A 89 5.16 -4.76 -11.14
C ALA A 89 4.03 -4.81 -10.10
N ASN A 90 3.17 -3.79 -10.07
CA ASN A 90 2.03 -3.75 -9.16
C ASN A 90 0.91 -4.72 -9.55
N PHE A 91 0.68 -4.91 -10.85
CA PHE A 91 -0.24 -5.90 -11.39
C PHE A 91 0.16 -7.33 -11.01
N GLU A 92 1.42 -7.70 -11.21
CA GLU A 92 1.94 -9.03 -10.82
C GLU A 92 1.83 -9.27 -9.31
N ARG A 93 2.15 -8.24 -8.51
CA ARG A 93 1.96 -8.30 -7.05
C ARG A 93 0.50 -8.51 -6.67
N LEU A 94 -0.43 -7.86 -7.38
CA LEU A 94 -1.86 -8.02 -7.17
C LEU A 94 -2.33 -9.44 -7.52
N GLN A 95 -1.91 -9.98 -8.67
CA GLN A 95 -2.23 -11.34 -9.09
C GLN A 95 -1.72 -12.37 -8.07
N LYS A 96 -0.46 -12.27 -7.62
CA LYS A 96 0.10 -13.16 -6.59
C LYS A 96 -0.71 -13.11 -5.29
N LYS A 97 -1.07 -11.91 -4.84
CA LYS A 97 -1.89 -11.71 -3.64
C LYS A 97 -3.28 -12.31 -3.80
N GLN A 98 -3.89 -12.21 -4.98
CA GLN A 98 -5.19 -12.79 -5.26
C GLN A 98 -5.11 -14.32 -5.29
N ALA A 99 -4.12 -14.89 -5.99
CA ALA A 99 -3.90 -16.34 -6.01
C ALA A 99 -3.71 -16.93 -4.61
N GLN A 100 -2.98 -16.23 -3.73
CA GLN A 100 -2.82 -16.63 -2.34
C GLN A 100 -4.16 -16.61 -1.57
N LYS A 101 -4.99 -15.58 -1.77
CA LYS A 101 -6.33 -15.51 -1.16
C LYS A 101 -7.24 -16.63 -1.64
N ASP A 102 -7.22 -16.91 -2.93
CA ASP A 102 -8.05 -17.95 -3.54
C ASP A 102 -7.63 -19.34 -3.03
N LEU A 103 -6.33 -19.56 -2.87
CA LEU A 103 -5.78 -20.78 -2.24
C LEU A 103 -6.24 -20.93 -0.78
N ILE A 104 -6.17 -19.86 0.02
CA ILE A 104 -6.65 -19.88 1.41
C ILE A 104 -8.16 -20.17 1.46
N ALA A 105 -8.96 -19.55 0.58
CA ALA A 105 -10.39 -19.79 0.50
C ALA A 105 -10.72 -21.24 0.13
N ARG A 106 -9.99 -21.80 -0.85
CA ARG A 106 -10.10 -23.22 -1.21
C ARG A 106 -9.77 -24.13 -0.03
N ASN A 107 -8.66 -23.88 0.65
CA ASN A 107 -8.24 -24.70 1.79
C ASN A 107 -9.26 -24.64 2.95
N LYS A 108 -9.86 -23.47 3.20
CA LYS A 108 -10.96 -23.35 4.17
C LYS A 108 -12.18 -24.20 3.78
N LYS A 109 -12.56 -24.22 2.50
CA LYS A 109 -13.66 -25.08 2.02
C LYS A 109 -13.33 -26.57 2.17
N ILE A 110 -12.08 -26.96 1.87
CA ILE A 110 -11.59 -28.34 2.08
C ILE A 110 -11.72 -28.75 3.54
N ILE A 111 -11.27 -27.90 4.48
CA ILE A 111 -11.39 -28.15 5.92
C ILE A 111 -12.86 -28.26 6.33
N SER A 112 -13.72 -27.38 5.82
CA SER A 112 -15.16 -27.41 6.10
C SER A 112 -15.82 -28.71 5.65
N LEU A 113 -15.53 -29.19 4.43
CA LEU A 113 -16.07 -30.44 3.91
C LEU A 113 -15.57 -31.66 4.69
N SER A 114 -14.30 -31.64 5.12
CA SER A 114 -13.76 -32.68 6.00
C SER A 114 -14.50 -32.73 7.33
N ARG A 115 -14.80 -31.58 7.94
CA ARG A 115 -15.61 -31.48 9.17
C ARG A 115 -17.05 -31.99 9.00
N GLN A 116 -17.59 -31.93 7.79
CA GLN A 116 -18.90 -32.49 7.44
C GLN A 116 -18.86 -34.01 7.18
N GLY A 117 -17.70 -34.66 7.34
CA GLY A 117 -17.55 -36.11 7.19
C GLY A 117 -17.23 -36.57 5.76
N HIS A 118 -16.98 -35.64 4.82
CA HIS A 118 -16.59 -36.04 3.47
C HIS A 118 -15.18 -36.66 3.45
N SER A 119 -15.03 -37.79 2.76
CA SER A 119 -13.73 -38.44 2.61
C SER A 119 -12.74 -37.57 1.82
N SER A 120 -11.45 -37.66 2.14
CA SER A 120 -10.38 -36.96 1.41
C SER A 120 -10.36 -37.28 -0.09
N ARG A 121 -10.81 -38.48 -0.49
CA ARG A 121 -10.93 -38.88 -1.89
C ARG A 121 -12.08 -38.14 -2.59
N THR A 122 -13.23 -37.99 -1.93
CA THR A 122 -14.38 -37.22 -2.44
C THR A 122 -14.03 -35.74 -2.56
N ILE A 123 -13.39 -35.17 -1.54
CA ILE A 123 -12.94 -33.77 -1.54
C ILE A 123 -11.93 -33.53 -2.68
N GLY A 124 -10.96 -34.44 -2.86
CA GLY A 124 -9.98 -34.34 -3.94
C GLY A 124 -10.62 -34.32 -5.32
N ARG A 125 -11.62 -35.19 -5.56
CA ARG A 125 -12.41 -35.17 -6.80
C ARG A 125 -13.16 -33.84 -6.99
N HIS A 126 -13.76 -33.29 -5.93
CA HIS A 126 -14.51 -32.04 -6.02
C HIS A 126 -13.64 -30.83 -6.38
N PHE A 127 -12.39 -30.77 -5.89
CA PHE A 127 -11.46 -29.67 -6.16
C PHE A 127 -10.42 -29.96 -7.25
N GLY A 128 -10.48 -31.13 -7.90
CA GLY A 128 -9.50 -31.52 -8.92
C GLY A 128 -8.07 -31.67 -8.40
N ILE A 129 -7.89 -32.08 -7.15
CA ILE A 129 -6.58 -32.27 -6.51
C ILE A 129 -6.40 -33.69 -5.97
N SER A 130 -5.16 -34.14 -5.86
CA SER A 130 -4.86 -35.47 -5.31
C SER A 130 -5.31 -35.59 -3.86
N HIS A 131 -5.72 -36.79 -3.45
CA HIS A 131 -6.09 -37.07 -2.05
C HIS A 131 -4.92 -36.80 -1.08
N THR A 132 -3.68 -36.99 -1.53
CA THR A 132 -2.46 -36.66 -0.75
C THR A 132 -2.35 -35.16 -0.48
N THR A 133 -2.68 -34.33 -1.46
CA THR A 133 -2.72 -32.86 -1.30
C THR A 133 -3.79 -32.44 -0.30
N VAL A 134 -4.97 -33.08 -0.36
CA VAL A 134 -6.04 -32.86 0.62
C VAL A 134 -5.56 -33.19 2.03
N LEU A 135 -4.90 -34.33 2.23
CA LEU A 135 -4.36 -34.73 3.53
C LEU A 135 -3.29 -33.75 4.05
N LYS A 136 -2.41 -33.22 3.20
CA LYS A 136 -1.44 -32.19 3.60
C LYS A 136 -2.14 -30.92 4.10
N ILE A 137 -3.14 -30.44 3.35
CA ILE A 137 -3.95 -29.28 3.72
C ILE A 137 -4.65 -29.50 5.08
N LEU A 138 -5.20 -30.69 5.31
CA LEU A 138 -5.88 -31.02 6.57
C LEU A 138 -4.92 -31.15 7.76
N LYS A 139 -3.68 -31.59 7.52
CA LYS A 139 -2.61 -31.68 8.54
C LYS A 139 -1.95 -30.33 8.84
N GLY A 140 -2.24 -29.29 8.06
CA GLY A 140 -1.60 -27.98 8.20
C GLY A 140 -0.14 -27.94 7.73
N VAL A 141 0.24 -28.87 6.83
CA VAL A 141 1.59 -29.00 6.26
C VAL A 141 1.63 -28.48 4.83
#